data_AF-A0A2U3IEI6-F1
#
_entry.id   AF-A0A2U3IEI6-F1
#
_cell.length_a   1.000
_cell.length_b   1.000
_cell.length_c   1.000
_cell.angle_alpha   90.00
_cell.angle_beta   90.00
_cell.angle_gamma   90.00
#
_symmetry.space_group_name_H-M   'P 1'
#
loop_
_entity.id
_entity.type
_entity.pdbx_description
1 polymer ?
#
loop_
_entity_poly.entity_id
_entity_poly.type
_entity_poly.pdbx_seq_one_letter_code
_entity_poly.pdbx_strand_id
1 'polypeptide(L)' 'MKSVTAQRFDFLRPLPTLGEQVRAEAKRRGGDFARRADHYAALAEREYGRRPLRGEERRIMFDDVFRHG' A
#
# COMPACT_ATOMS: atom_id res chain seq x y z
N MET A 1 7.10 20.76 34.06
CA MET A 1 6.66 21.34 32.77
C MET A 1 6.40 20.18 31.82
N LYS A 2 5.14 19.89 31.46
CA LYS A 2 4.76 18.76 30.60
C LYS A 2 4.61 19.27 29.17
N SER A 3 5.50 18.83 28.27
CA SER A 3 5.41 19.11 26.84
C SER A 3 4.23 18.34 26.24
N VAL A 4 3.17 19.06 25.85
CA VAL A 4 2.00 18.54 25.14
C VAL A 4 1.93 19.23 23.79
N THR A 5 2.80 18.88 22.85
CA THR A 5 2.76 19.48 21.50
C THR A 5 3.31 18.54 20.43
N ALA A 6 2.68 17.38 20.22
CA ALA A 6 2.99 16.53 19.07
C ALA A 6 1.79 15.72 18.54
N GLN A 7 0.55 16.17 18.78
CA GLN A 7 -0.65 15.45 18.35
C GLN A 7 -1.62 16.40 17.66
N ARG A 8 -1.36 16.84 16.42
CA ARG A 8 -2.41 17.56 15.67
C ARG A 8 -2.28 17.79 14.15
N PHE A 9 -1.50 17.00 13.41
CA PHE A 9 -1.43 17.18 11.94
C PHE A 9 -1.41 15.91 11.07
N ASP A 10 -1.69 14.72 11.61
CA ASP A 10 -1.74 13.50 10.80
C ASP A 10 -3.00 13.35 9.94
N PHE A 11 -4.01 14.22 10.11
CA PHE A 11 -5.30 14.13 9.41
C PHE A 11 -5.32 14.75 8.00
N LEU A 12 -4.24 15.41 7.56
CA LEU A 12 -4.18 16.05 6.22
C LEU A 12 -3.52 15.19 5.14
N ARG A 13 -3.00 14.02 5.49
CA ARG A 13 -2.43 13.11 4.49
C ARG A 13 -3.57 12.30 3.86
N PRO A 14 -3.73 12.32 2.52
CA PRO A 14 -4.65 11.42 1.87
C PRO A 14 -4.29 9.97 2.23
N LEU A 15 -5.31 9.14 2.41
CA LEU A 15 -5.10 7.72 2.66
C LEU A 15 -4.27 7.13 1.52
N PRO A 16 -3.29 6.25 1.82
CA PRO A 16 -2.44 5.69 0.80
C PRO A 16 -3.27 4.87 -0.18
N THR A 17 -3.00 5.05 -1.47
CA THR A 17 -3.69 4.29 -2.52
C THR A 17 -3.35 2.81 -2.44
N LEU A 18 -4.10 1.95 -3.15
CA LEU A 18 -3.79 0.52 -3.16
C LEU A 18 -2.41 0.26 -3.76
N GLY A 19 -2.06 0.96 -4.85
CA GLY A 19 -0.75 0.91 -5.45
C GLY A 19 0.36 1.35 -4.52
N GLU A 20 0.14 2.37 -3.67
CA GLU A 20 1.12 2.77 -2.66
C GLU A 20 1.32 1.71 -1.57
N GLN A 21 0.24 1.06 -1.13
CA GLN A 21 0.30 -0.06 -0.19
C GLN A 21 1.04 -1.26 -0.80
N VAL A 22 0.75 -1.61 -2.05
CA VAL A 22 1.44 -2.67 -2.80
C VAL A 22 2.92 -2.35 -3.01
N ARG A 23 3.25 -1.11 -3.41
CA ARG A 23 4.64 -0.68 -3.57
C ARG A 23 5.41 -0.81 -2.26
N ALA A 24 4.81 -0.39 -1.14
CA ALA A 24 5.43 -0.50 0.18
C ALA A 24 5.67 -1.97 0.57
N GLU A 25 4.69 -2.84 0.34
CA GLU A 25 4.79 -4.27 0.62
C GLU A 25 5.84 -4.96 -0.28
N ALA A 26 5.88 -4.64 -1.57
CA ALA A 26 6.87 -5.13 -2.52
C ALA A 26 8.31 -4.76 -2.09
N LYS A 27 8.51 -3.50 -1.67
CA LYS A 27 9.79 -3.03 -1.13
C LYS A 27 10.17 -3.73 0.18
N ARG A 28 9.19 -3.97 1.06
CA ARG A 28 9.39 -4.70 2.32
C ARG A 28 9.84 -6.15 2.09
N ARG A 29 9.31 -6.82 1.05
CA ARG A 29 9.69 -8.19 0.67
C ARG A 29 11.09 -8.27 0.04
N GLY A 30 11.54 -7.23 -0.64
CA GLY A 30 12.87 -7.17 -1.23
C GLY A 30 13.03 -8.01 -2.50
N GLY A 31 14.28 -8.18 -2.96
CA GLY A 31 14.60 -9.00 -4.13
C GLY A 31 13.88 -8.56 -5.40
N ASP A 32 13.34 -9.53 -6.14
CA ASP A 32 12.60 -9.27 -7.39
C ASP A 32 11.29 -8.51 -7.15
N PHE A 33 10.67 -8.67 -5.97
CA PHE A 33 9.48 -7.91 -5.62
C PHE A 33 9.79 -6.41 -5.58
N ALA A 34 10.90 -6.02 -4.94
CA ALA A 34 11.30 -4.62 -4.88
C ALA A 34 11.65 -4.04 -6.26
N ARG A 35 12.26 -4.85 -7.15
CA ARG A 35 12.56 -4.44 -8.54
C ARG A 35 11.29 -4.19 -9.37
N ARG A 36 10.23 -4.96 -9.11
CA ARG A 36 8.93 -4.84 -9.79
C ARG A 36 7.88 -4.07 -8.99
N ALA A 37 8.28 -3.34 -7.95
CA ALA A 37 7.34 -2.66 -7.05
C ALA A 37 6.38 -1.71 -7.77
N ASP A 38 6.87 -0.98 -8.79
CA ASP A 38 6.04 -0.09 -9.61
C ASP A 38 5.10 -0.85 -10.55
N HIS A 39 5.54 -2.02 -11.05
CA HIS A 39 4.69 -2.90 -11.85
C HIS A 39 3.52 -3.42 -11.02
N TYR A 40 3.79 -3.95 -9.82
CA TYR A 40 2.74 -4.43 -8.91
C TYR A 40 1.80 -3.30 -8.48
N ALA A 41 2.32 -2.10 -8.22
CA ALA A 41 1.50 -0.95 -7.88
C ALA A 41 0.51 -0.58 -9.00
N ALA A 42 0.99 -0.57 -10.25
CA ALA A 42 0.15 -0.30 -11.41
C ALA A 42 -0.90 -1.39 -11.62
N LEU A 43 -0.53 -2.66 -11.41
CA LEU A 43 -1.46 -3.79 -11.49
C LEU A 43 -2.58 -3.66 -10.44
N ALA A 44 -2.23 -3.34 -9.19
CA ALA A 44 -3.21 -3.16 -8.12
C ALA A 44 -4.22 -2.03 -8.42
N GLU A 45 -3.74 -0.88 -8.90
CA GLU A 45 -4.63 0.24 -9.29
C GLU A 45 -5.52 -0.09 -10.49
N ARG A 46 -5.02 -0.90 -11.43
CA ARG A 46 -5.78 -1.31 -12.62
C ARG A 46 -6.90 -2.30 -12.27
N GLU A 47 -6.59 -3.33 -11.49
CA GLU A 47 -7.53 -4.43 -11.21
C GLU A 47 -8.52 -4.09 -10.09
N TYR A 48 -8.07 -3.34 -9.06
CA TYR A 48 -8.87 -3.07 -7.87
C TYR A 48 -9.36 -1.61 -7.77
N GLY A 49 -8.89 -0.75 -8.67
CA GLY A 49 -9.25 0.66 -8.73
C GLY A 49 -8.90 1.42 -7.45
N ARG A 50 -9.68 2.47 -7.16
CA ARG A 50 -9.50 3.32 -5.96
C ARG A 50 -10.32 2.84 -4.76
N ARG A 51 -10.86 1.61 -4.78
CA ARG A 51 -11.72 1.12 -3.71
C ARG A 51 -10.87 0.86 -2.45
N PRO A 52 -11.22 1.42 -1.29
CA PRO A 52 -10.49 1.12 -0.07
C PRO A 52 -10.77 -0.33 0.34
N LEU A 53 -9.78 -1.21 0.20
CA LEU A 53 -9.84 -2.60 0.68
C LEU A 53 -9.38 -2.68 2.13
N ARG A 54 -10.07 -3.48 2.95
CA ARG A 54 -9.76 -3.64 4.38
C ARG A 54 -9.63 -5.11 4.75
N GLY A 55 -8.90 -5.37 5.84
CA GLY A 55 -8.79 -6.71 6.44
C GLY A 55 -8.38 -7.79 5.43
N GLU A 56 -9.26 -8.77 5.27
CA GLU A 56 -9.08 -9.95 4.41
C GLU A 56 -9.03 -9.63 2.92
N GLU A 57 -9.90 -8.72 2.43
CA GLU A 57 -9.90 -8.32 1.01
C GLU A 57 -8.53 -7.77 0.58
N ARG A 58 -7.90 -7.00 1.47
CA ARG A 58 -6.56 -6.46 1.23
C ARG A 58 -5.50 -7.57 1.16
N ARG A 59 -5.63 -8.62 1.97
CA ARG A 59 -4.72 -9.76 1.93
C ARG A 59 -4.87 -10.54 0.62
N ILE A 60 -6.11 -10.79 0.21
CA ILE A 60 -6.42 -11.45 -1.08
C ILE A 60 -5.82 -10.66 -2.25
N MET A 61 -5.98 -9.33 -2.26
CA MET A 61 -5.40 -8.47 -3.28
C MET A 61 -3.87 -8.56 -3.33
N PHE A 62 -3.17 -8.57 -2.19
CA PHE A 62 -1.71 -8.76 -2.21
C PHE A 62 -1.32 -10.11 -2.79
N ASP A 63 -2.00 -11.19 -2.39
CA ASP A 63 -1.70 -12.54 -2.87
C ASP A 63 -1.95 -12.67 -4.39
N ASP A 64 -3.01 -12.05 -4.90
CA ASP A 64 -3.33 -11.98 -6.32
C ASP A 64 -2.27 -11.18 -7.10
N VAL A 65 -2.00 -9.94 -6.69
CA VAL A 65 -1.04 -9.05 -7.37
C VAL A 65 0.36 -9.64 -7.41
N PHE A 66 0.83 -10.26 -6.32
CA PHE A 66 2.17 -10.87 -6.28
C PHE A 66 2.27 -12.25 -6.95
N ARG A 67 1.13 -12.91 -7.21
CA ARG A 67 1.10 -14.15 -8.00
C ARG A 67 1.06 -13.89 -9.50
N HIS A 68 0.48 -12.76 -9.93
CA HIS A 68 0.18 -12.48 -11.34
C HIS A 68 1.06 -11.41 -12.03
N GLY A 69 1.96 -10.72 -11.32
CA GLY A 69 2.95 -9.76 -11.89
C GLY A 69 4.41 -10.18 -11.73
#